data_AF-A0A8D2M7U7-F1
#
_entry.id   AF-A0A8D2M7U7-F1
#
_cell.length_a   1.000
_cell.length_b   1.000
_cell.length_c   1.000
_cell.angle_alpha   90.00
_cell.angle_beta   90.00
_cell.angle_gamma   90.00
#
_symmetry.space_group_name_H-M   'P 1'
#
loop_
_entity.id
_entity.type
_entity.pdbx_description
1 polymer ?
#
loop_
_entity_poly.entity_id
_entity_poly.type
_entity_poly.pdbx_seq_one_letter_code
_entity_poly.pdbx_strand_id
1 'polypeptide(L)' 'QKMGIFIGGFPSLALPIPNPDFSPRFWREGEPNDSGNNEDCAHLWISGKWNDVHCTFECFFVCERPLAQKSPFSH' A
#
# COMPACT_ATOMS: atom_id res chain seq x y z
N GLN A 1 10.90 -1.13 -13.11
CA GLN A 1 10.47 0.12 -12.44
C GLN A 1 9.16 -0.20 -11.78
N LYS A 2 9.12 -0.34 -10.45
CA LYS A 2 7.93 -0.78 -9.73
C LYS A 2 7.31 0.47 -9.11
N MET A 3 6.19 0.90 -9.67
CA MET A 3 5.40 2.02 -9.13
C MET A 3 4.75 1.52 -7.82
N GLY A 4 4.95 2.23 -6.71
CA GLY A 4 4.17 2.05 -5.46
C GLY A 4 3.13 3.18 -5.38
N ILE A 5 1.92 3.02 -4.85
CA ILE A 5 1.41 2.17 -3.75
C ILE A 5 0.33 1.20 -4.27
N PHE A 6 0.43 -0.09 -3.93
CA PHE A 6 -0.62 -1.09 -4.15
C PHE A 6 -0.92 -1.77 -2.80
N ILE A 7 -2.09 -1.51 -2.21
CA ILE A 7 -2.72 -2.40 -1.21
C ILE A 7 -4.01 -2.86 -1.89
N GLY A 8 -4.00 -4.08 -2.42
CA GLY A 8 -4.83 -4.47 -3.55
C GLY A 8 -6.32 -4.63 -3.29
N GLY A 9 -7.12 -4.10 -4.22
CA GLY A 9 -8.32 -4.76 -4.70
C GLY A 9 -7.95 -5.99 -5.54
N PHE A 10 -8.10 -7.19 -4.97
CA PHE A 10 -8.34 -8.40 -5.75
C PHE A 10 -9.62 -9.06 -5.21
N PRO A 11 -10.69 -9.15 -6.01
CA PRO A 11 -11.85 -9.92 -5.61
C PRO A 11 -11.50 -11.42 -5.66
N SER A 12 -11.88 -12.14 -4.61
CA SER A 12 -12.34 -13.53 -4.69
C SER A 12 -11.35 -14.71 -4.76
N LEU A 13 -10.11 -14.60 -4.28
CA LEU A 13 -9.31 -15.82 -3.96
C LEU A 13 -8.63 -15.70 -2.60
N ALA A 14 -9.32 -16.22 -1.58
CA ALA A 14 -8.79 -16.43 -0.25
C ALA A 14 -7.53 -17.32 -0.30
N LEU A 15 -6.38 -16.76 0.04
CA LEU A 15 -5.28 -17.55 0.59
C LEU A 15 -5.16 -17.24 2.09
N PRO A 16 -5.09 -18.26 2.96
CA PRO A 16 -4.97 -18.09 4.40
C PRO A 16 -3.52 -17.76 4.75
N ILE A 17 -3.09 -16.54 4.41
CA ILE A 17 -1.96 -15.89 5.05
C ILE A 17 -2.59 -14.77 5.87
N PRO A 18 -2.32 -14.64 7.18
CA PRO A 18 -2.64 -13.41 7.87
C PRO A 18 -1.80 -12.32 7.22
N ASN A 19 -2.35 -11.63 6.22
CA ASN A 19 -1.68 -10.52 5.55
C ASN A 19 -1.42 -9.47 6.65
N PRO A 20 -0.15 -9.21 7.02
CA PRO A 20 0.17 -8.18 8.01
C PRO A 20 -0.21 -6.77 7.51
N ASP A 21 -0.51 -6.65 6.21
CA ASP A 21 -0.97 -5.43 5.54
C ASP A 21 -2.43 -5.06 5.82
N PHE A 22 -3.26 -5.96 6.35
CA PHE A 22 -4.62 -5.61 6.77
C PHE A 22 -4.63 -5.14 8.23
N SER A 23 -3.78 -4.17 8.58
CA SER A 23 -3.75 -3.60 9.93
C SER A 23 -4.55 -2.29 9.96
N PRO A 24 -5.68 -2.21 10.70
CA PRO A 24 -6.50 -1.00 10.82
C PRO A 24 -5.72 0.22 11.32
N ARG A 25 -4.62 0.00 12.04
CA ARG A 25 -3.81 1.07 12.64
C ARG A 25 -3.13 1.97 11.60
N PHE A 26 -2.97 1.52 10.36
CA PHE A 26 -2.34 2.32 9.31
C PHE A 26 -3.34 3.22 8.58
N TRP A 27 -4.61 2.84 8.57
CA TRP A 27 -5.67 3.64 7.99
C TRP A 27 -5.92 4.90 8.81
N ARG A 28 -6.30 5.96 8.10
CA ARG A 28 -6.89 7.14 8.72
C ARG A 28 -8.23 6.74 9.33
N GLU A 29 -8.60 7.41 10.42
CA GLU A 29 -9.93 7.22 10.99
C GLU A 29 -11.01 7.51 9.93
N GLY A 30 -11.93 6.56 9.75
CA GLY A 30 -12.96 6.60 8.72
C GLY A 30 -12.62 5.85 7.44
N GLU A 31 -11.36 5.42 7.25
CA GLU A 31 -10.91 4.71 6.04
C GLU A 31 -10.66 3.22 6.29
N PRO A 32 -10.75 2.36 5.26
CA PRO A 32 -11.24 2.68 3.91
C PRO A 32 -12.75 2.91 3.87
N ASN A 33 -13.23 3.84 3.03
CA ASN A 33 -14.64 4.22 2.97
C ASN A 33 -15.34 3.93 1.62
N ASP A 34 -14.57 3.54 0.61
CA ASP A 34 -14.98 3.28 -0.77
C ASP A 34 -15.88 4.38 -1.36
N SER A 35 -15.41 5.63 -1.31
CA SER A 35 -16.22 6.79 -1.70
C SER A 35 -16.64 6.69 -3.16
N GLY A 36 -17.95 6.68 -3.41
CA GLY A 36 -18.50 6.53 -4.76
C GLY A 36 -18.42 5.11 -5.33
N ASN A 37 -18.07 4.12 -4.50
CA ASN A 37 -17.89 2.70 -4.85
C ASN A 37 -16.83 2.49 -5.95
N ASN A 38 -15.71 3.21 -5.88
CA ASN A 38 -14.66 3.17 -6.90
C ASN A 38 -13.27 3.55 -6.34
N GLU A 39 -12.98 3.22 -5.08
CA GLU A 39 -11.69 3.50 -4.43
C GLU A 39 -10.88 2.23 -4.13
N ASP A 40 -10.37 1.58 -5.18
CA ASP A 40 -9.65 0.30 -5.06
C ASP A 40 -8.13 0.41 -4.87
N CYS A 41 -7.60 1.64 -4.85
CA CYS A 41 -6.18 1.92 -4.63
C CYS A 41 -5.98 2.70 -3.33
N ALA A 42 -4.75 2.80 -2.82
CA ALA A 42 -4.48 3.55 -1.60
C ALA A 42 -3.37 4.58 -1.81
N HIS A 43 -3.47 5.72 -1.14
CA HIS A 43 -2.38 6.69 -1.03
C HIS A 43 -2.07 6.99 0.44
N LEU A 44 -0.94 7.66 0.65
CA LEU A 44 -0.42 8.00 1.97
C LEU A 44 -0.55 9.51 2.21
N TRP A 45 -1.30 9.88 3.25
CA TRP A 45 -1.29 11.25 3.74
C TRP A 45 0.05 11.60 4.39
N ILE A 46 0.39 12.89 4.45
CA ILE A 46 1.61 13.37 5.13
C ILE A 46 1.68 12.94 6.62
N SER A 47 0.54 12.65 7.23
CA SER A 47 0.44 12.09 8.59
C SER A 47 0.89 10.63 8.69
N GLY A 48 1.24 9.98 7.58
CA GLY A 48 1.59 8.56 7.51
C GLY A 48 0.38 7.63 7.55
N LYS A 49 -0.84 8.16 7.34
CA LYS A 49 -2.10 7.39 7.36
C LYS A 49 -2.61 7.10 5.96
N TRP A 50 -3.18 5.92 5.78
CA TRP A 50 -3.71 5.45 4.50
C TRP A 50 -5.13 5.94 4.26
N ASN A 51 -5.48 6.05 2.99
CA ASN A 51 -6.77 6.45 2.47
C ASN A 51 -6.95 5.73 1.14
N ASP A 52 -8.10 5.10 0.95
CA ASP A 52 -8.48 4.49 -0.30
C ASP A 52 -8.86 5.59 -1.28
N VAL A 53 -8.49 5.43 -2.55
CA VAL A 53 -8.67 6.41 -3.61
C VAL A 53 -8.90 5.71 -4.93
N HIS A 54 -9.53 6.43 -5.86
CA HIS A 54 -9.58 6.04 -7.26
C HIS A 54 -8.17 5.72 -7.78
N CYS A 55 -8.00 4.60 -8.47
CA CYS A 55 -6.71 4.20 -9.01
C CYS A 55 -6.13 5.16 -10.06
N THR A 56 -6.94 6.06 -10.61
CA THR A 56 -6.52 7.12 -11.53
C THR A 56 -6.11 8.41 -10.82
N PHE A 57 -6.08 8.43 -9.48
CA PHE A 57 -5.67 9.59 -8.70
C PHE A 57 -4.18 9.89 -8.89
N GLU A 58 -3.84 11.07 -9.39
CA GLU A 58 -2.46 11.49 -9.62
C GLU A 58 -1.81 11.97 -8.31
N CYS A 59 -0.71 11.33 -7.92
CA CYS A 59 0.03 11.69 -6.71
C CYS A 59 1.54 11.39 -6.85
N PHE A 60 2.34 11.93 -5.91
CA PHE A 60 3.74 11.57 -5.79
C PHE A 60 3.88 10.14 -5.24
N PHE A 61 4.98 9.47 -5.60
CA PHE A 61 5.23 8.09 -5.19
C PHE A 61 6.56 7.95 -4.45
N VAL A 62 6.64 6.91 -3.61
CA VAL A 62 7.86 6.48 -2.94
C VAL A 62 8.26 5.11 -3.48
N CYS A 63 9.55 4.94 -3.78
CA CYS A 63 10.12 3.68 -4.19
C CYS A 63 10.85 3.01 -3.01
N GLU A 64 10.62 1.72 -2.80
CA GLU A 64 11.45 0.90 -1.93
C GLU A 64 12.52 0.18 -2.76
N ARG A 65 13.74 0.11 -2.23
CA ARG A 65 14.78 -0.79 -2.73
C ARG A 65 15.42 -1.53 -1.55
N PRO A 66 15.75 -2.82 -1.70
CA PRO A 66 16.58 -3.49 -0.71
C PRO A 66 17.88 -2.71 -0.52
N LEU A 67 18.32 -2.59 0.73
CA LEU A 67 19.70 -2.19 0.99
C LEU A 67 20.59 -3.24 0.35
N ALA A 68 21.66 -2.81 -0.33
CA ALA A 68 22.66 -3.74 -0.83
C ALA A 68 23.13 -4.52 0.41
N GLN A 69 22.82 -5.81 0.46
CA GLN A 69 23.24 -6.68 1.55
C GLN A 69 24.75 -6.52 1.63
N LYS A 70 25.30 -6.04 2.76
CA LYS A 70 26.75 -6.12 2.97
C LYS A 70 27.09 -7.59 2.84
N SER A 71 27.66 -7.97 1.69
CA SER A 71 28.10 -9.34 1.47
C SER A 71 29.05 -9.67 2.61
N PRO A 72 28.87 -10.81 3.31
CA PRO A 72 29.86 -11.30 4.27
C PRO A 72 31.25 -11.50 3.65
N PHE A 73 31.37 -11.41 2.32
CA PHE A 73 32.58 -11.63 1.54
C PHE A 73 32.97 -10.43 0.68
N SER A 74 32.85 -9.21 1.23
CA SER A 74 33.60 -8.08 0.67
C SER A 74 35.03 -8.13 1.23
N HIS A 75 35.95 -8.67 0.43
CA HIS A 75 37.40 -8.50 0.64
C HIS A 75 37.82 -7.09 0.22
#